data_AF-A0AAD1YDQ3-F1
#
_entry.id   AF-A0AAD1YDQ3-F1
#
_cell.length_a   1.000
_cell.length_b   1.000
_cell.length_c   1.000
_cell.angle_alpha   90.00
_cell.angle_beta   90.00
_cell.angle_gamma   90.00
#
_symmetry.space_group_name_H-M   'P 1'
#
loop_
_entity.id
_entity.type
_entity.pdbx_description
1 polymer ?
#
loop_
_entity_poly.entity_id
_entity_poly.type
_entity_poly.pdbx_seq_one_letter_code
_entity_poly.pdbx_strand_id
1 'polypeptide(L)'
;MNKSKISKFILLIVLIGFVFVGVYFIYDYISNKSKTESTQNTAIEYNKENELNDTLTNENDVDKSARNEKNMEECKDLIDKIETNYQSVKVNSIYGESTDRTLSININLLDNLDSTEYECAKIAQQEETSMKEKGITSINVNVYNTSDELQGMIIFNLENGRYEPTVNTL
;
A
#
# COMPACT_ATOMS: atom_id res chain seq x y z
N MET A 1 -19.63 -55.63 -26.00
CA MET A 1 -19.85 -54.60 -24.95
C MET A 1 -21.34 -54.32 -24.86
N ASN A 2 -21.95 -54.40 -23.67
CA ASN A 2 -23.41 -54.36 -23.52
C ASN A 2 -23.92 -52.92 -23.69
N LYS A 3 -24.86 -52.68 -24.63
CA LYS A 3 -25.36 -51.32 -24.98
C LYS A 3 -25.88 -50.55 -23.76
N SER A 4 -26.42 -51.25 -22.76
CA SER A 4 -26.87 -50.69 -21.49
C SER A 4 -25.73 -50.09 -20.64
N LYS A 5 -24.53 -50.69 -20.66
CA LYS A 5 -23.37 -50.19 -19.90
C LYS A 5 -22.77 -48.92 -20.54
N ILE A 6 -22.80 -48.85 -21.87
CA ILE A 6 -22.30 -47.69 -22.63
C ILE A 6 -23.20 -46.47 -22.39
N SER A 7 -24.52 -46.63 -22.40
CA SER A 7 -25.48 -45.55 -22.13
C SER A 7 -25.31 -44.94 -20.73
N LYS A 8 -25.09 -45.78 -19.70
CA LYS A 8 -24.83 -45.30 -18.33
C LYS A 8 -23.51 -44.55 -18.21
N PHE A 9 -22.49 -44.97 -18.95
CA PHE A 9 -21.18 -44.31 -18.95
C PHE A 9 -21.23 -42.92 -19.61
N ILE A 10 -21.97 -42.79 -20.73
CA ILE A 10 -22.18 -41.49 -21.40
C ILE A 10 -22.96 -40.54 -20.48
N LEU A 11 -24.01 -41.01 -19.79
CA LEU A 11 -24.77 -40.20 -18.86
C LEU A 11 -23.91 -39.66 -17.70
N LEU A 12 -23.00 -40.49 -17.18
CA LEU A 12 -22.07 -40.10 -16.11
C LEU A 12 -21.11 -38.98 -16.56
N ILE A 13 -20.56 -39.07 -17.78
CA ILE A 13 -19.66 -38.04 -18.32
C ILE A 13 -20.40 -36.71 -18.50
N VAL A 14 -21.64 -36.75 -19.00
CA VAL A 14 -22.46 -35.55 -19.17
C VAL A 14 -22.73 -34.89 -17.80
N LEU A 15 -23.10 -35.67 -16.78
CA LEU A 15 -23.33 -35.15 -15.42
C LEU A 15 -22.09 -34.50 -14.82
N ILE A 16 -20.90 -35.10 -14.99
CA ILE A 16 -19.64 -34.53 -14.51
C ILE A 16 -19.34 -33.20 -15.22
N GLY A 17 -19.58 -33.12 -16.53
CA GLY A 17 -19.39 -31.88 -17.30
C GLY A 17 -20.23 -30.72 -16.79
N PHE A 18 -21.50 -30.95 -16.42
CA PHE A 18 -22.37 -29.91 -15.88
C PHE A 18 -21.91 -29.39 -14.50
N VAL A 19 -21.29 -30.24 -13.67
CA VAL A 19 -20.76 -29.82 -12.36
C VAL A 19 -19.57 -28.88 -12.53
N PHE A 20 -18.64 -29.17 -13.44
CA PHE A 20 -17.48 -28.33 -13.68
C PHE A 20 -17.83 -26.95 -14.27
N VAL A 21 -18.81 -26.90 -15.19
CA VAL A 21 -19.30 -25.63 -15.74
C VAL A 21 -19.96 -24.78 -14.65
N GLY A 22 -20.78 -25.39 -13.78
CA GLY A 22 -21.42 -24.69 -12.67
C GLY A 22 -20.43 -24.09 -11.67
N VAL A 23 -19.38 -24.84 -11.30
CA VAL A 23 -18.33 -24.35 -10.40
C VAL A 23 -17.54 -23.19 -11.03
N TYR A 24 -17.26 -23.24 -12.34
CA TYR A 24 -16.59 -22.15 -13.05
C TYR A 24 -17.42 -20.86 -13.04
N PHE A 25 -18.72 -20.93 -13.30
CA PHE A 25 -19.61 -19.76 -13.23
C PHE A 25 -19.74 -19.18 -11.82
N ILE A 26 -19.76 -20.02 -10.78
CA ILE A 26 -19.80 -19.55 -9.38
C ILE A 26 -18.49 -18.84 -9.02
N TYR A 27 -17.34 -19.39 -9.44
CA TYR A 27 -16.04 -18.78 -9.17
C TYR A 27 -15.88 -17.42 -9.87
N ASP A 28 -16.27 -17.32 -11.14
CA ASP A 28 -16.24 -16.06 -11.89
C ASP A 28 -17.22 -15.01 -11.32
N TYR A 29 -18.40 -15.45 -10.85
CA TYR A 29 -19.33 -14.55 -10.16
C TYR A 29 -18.76 -13.99 -8.85
N ILE A 30 -18.12 -14.82 -8.02
CA ILE A 30 -17.51 -14.38 -6.76
C ILE A 30 -16.31 -13.46 -7.03
N SER A 31 -15.46 -13.79 -8.01
CA SER A 31 -14.29 -13.00 -8.37
C SER A 31 -14.65 -11.63 -8.97
N ASN A 32 -15.79 -11.51 -9.64
CA ASN A 32 -16.27 -10.23 -10.16
C ASN A 32 -16.98 -9.40 -9.08
N LYS A 33 -17.70 -10.03 -8.13
CA LYS A 33 -18.37 -9.31 -7.04
C LYS A 33 -17.38 -8.59 -6.11
N SER A 34 -16.22 -9.17 -5.83
CA SER A 34 -15.19 -8.52 -4.98
C SER A 34 -14.56 -7.27 -5.62
N LYS A 35 -14.71 -7.06 -6.94
CA LYS A 35 -14.24 -5.86 -7.64
C LYS A 35 -15.30 -4.75 -7.76
N THR A 36 -16.54 -4.97 -7.34
CA THR A 36 -17.66 -4.03 -7.60
C THR A 36 -18.40 -3.57 -6.33
N GLU A 37 -17.82 -3.74 -5.14
CA GLU A 37 -18.33 -3.15 -3.88
C GLU A 37 -17.39 -2.05 -3.32
N SER A 38 -16.63 -1.37 -4.17
CA SER A 38 -15.95 -0.10 -3.86
C SER A 38 -16.33 1.00 -4.86
N THR A 39 -17.62 1.19 -5.11
CA THR A 39 -18.12 2.44 -5.73
C THR A 39 -19.60 2.63 -5.41
N GLN A 40 -19.90 3.23 -4.25
CA GLN A 40 -21.13 4.02 -4.12
C GLN A 40 -20.98 5.12 -3.07
N ASN A 41 -21.11 6.36 -3.57
CA ASN A 41 -21.36 7.63 -2.90
C ASN A 41 -20.24 8.18 -1.99
N THR A 42 -19.74 9.39 -2.20
CA THR A 42 -20.54 10.63 -2.25
C THR A 42 -19.71 11.76 -2.86
N ALA A 43 -20.26 12.48 -3.84
CA ALA A 43 -19.80 13.82 -4.15
C ALA A 43 -20.10 14.72 -2.94
N ILE A 44 -19.08 14.99 -2.12
CA ILE A 44 -19.20 15.94 -1.01
C ILE A 44 -19.00 17.33 -1.59
N GLU A 45 -20.14 17.99 -1.80
CA GLU A 45 -20.26 19.43 -1.86
C GLU A 45 -19.65 20.03 -0.58
N TYR A 46 -18.56 20.79 -0.74
CA TYR A 46 -17.96 21.57 0.33
C TYR A 46 -18.96 22.63 0.79
N ASN A 47 -19.51 22.47 2.00
CA ASN A 47 -19.66 23.58 2.94
C ASN A 47 -20.17 23.18 4.33
N LYS A 48 -19.62 23.92 5.29
CA LYS A 48 -20.10 24.18 6.66
C LYS A 48 -19.78 23.17 7.76
N GLU A 49 -18.81 23.60 8.57
CA GLU A 49 -18.82 23.58 10.04
C GLU A 49 -19.56 22.41 10.68
N ASN A 50 -18.80 21.42 11.16
CA ASN A 50 -19.15 20.81 12.43
C ASN A 50 -17.88 20.33 13.13
N GLU A 51 -17.66 20.94 14.29
CA GLU A 51 -16.81 20.48 15.37
C GLU A 51 -17.09 19.00 15.63
N LEU A 52 -16.20 18.12 15.15
CA LEU A 52 -16.15 16.76 15.62
C LEU A 52 -15.16 16.78 16.79
N ASN A 53 -15.68 16.49 17.99
CA ASN A 53 -14.94 16.26 19.22
C ASN A 53 -13.83 15.22 18.98
N ASP A 54 -12.68 15.74 18.56
CA ASP A 54 -11.46 15.01 18.51
C ASP A 54 -10.96 14.96 19.96
N THR A 55 -10.87 13.75 20.49
CA THR A 55 -10.23 13.53 21.79
C THR A 55 -8.73 13.72 21.56
N LEU A 56 -8.33 14.98 21.35
CA LEU A 56 -6.97 15.43 21.15
C LEU A 56 -6.24 15.25 22.48
N THR A 57 -5.37 14.25 22.52
CA THR A 57 -4.09 14.42 23.19
C THR A 57 -3.49 15.72 22.68
N ASN A 58 -3.65 16.80 23.46
CA ASN A 58 -3.08 18.13 23.23
C ASN A 58 -1.56 18.04 23.36
N GLU A 59 -0.88 17.37 22.45
CA GLU A 59 0.53 17.63 22.22
C GLU A 59 0.64 18.96 21.49
N ASN A 60 1.39 19.89 22.08
CA ASN A 60 1.66 21.16 21.43
C ASN A 60 2.58 20.94 20.20
N ASP A 61 2.52 21.87 19.24
CA ASP A 61 3.31 21.76 18.00
C ASP A 61 4.84 21.73 18.26
N VAL A 62 5.29 22.29 19.38
CA VAL A 62 6.71 22.33 19.77
C VAL A 62 7.23 20.93 20.12
N ASP A 63 6.45 20.17 20.90
CA ASP A 63 6.80 18.81 21.31
C ASP A 63 6.77 17.83 20.14
N LYS A 64 5.91 18.08 19.14
CA LYS A 64 5.88 17.32 17.89
C LYS A 64 7.11 17.60 17.02
N SER A 65 7.51 18.86 16.87
CA SER A 65 8.71 19.23 16.10
C SER A 65 9.99 18.65 16.72
N ALA A 66 10.15 18.80 18.04
CA ALA A 66 11.32 18.28 18.75
C ALA A 66 11.44 16.75 18.66
N ARG A 67 10.31 16.04 18.68
CA ARG A 67 10.29 14.58 18.50
C ARG A 67 10.66 14.17 17.08
N ASN A 68 10.17 14.89 16.08
CA ASN A 68 10.54 14.61 14.69
C ASN A 68 12.03 14.84 14.45
N GLU A 69 12.61 15.92 14.99
CA GLU A 69 14.05 16.17 14.93
C GLU A 69 14.85 15.06 15.61
N LYS A 70 14.41 14.65 16.81
CA LYS A 70 15.03 13.52 17.52
C LYS A 70 14.93 12.22 16.72
N ASN A 71 13.78 11.91 16.14
CA ASN A 71 13.59 10.74 15.30
C ASN A 71 14.52 10.77 14.07
N MET A 72 14.68 11.93 13.43
CA MET A 72 15.62 12.10 12.32
C MET A 72 17.06 11.81 12.74
N GLU A 73 17.48 12.30 13.92
CA GLU A 73 18.83 12.03 14.45
C GLU A 73 19.03 10.54 14.79
N GLU A 74 18.07 9.92 15.46
CA GLU A 74 18.13 8.49 15.84
C GLU A 74 18.13 7.53 14.63
N CYS A 75 17.57 7.99 13.51
CA CYS A 75 17.50 7.25 12.26
C CYS A 75 18.49 7.74 11.20
N LYS A 76 19.48 8.56 11.58
CA LYS A 76 20.45 9.14 10.64
C LYS A 76 21.18 8.10 9.78
N ASP A 77 21.55 6.97 10.36
CA ASP A 77 22.17 5.84 9.67
C ASP A 77 21.29 5.25 8.55
N LEU A 78 20.00 5.09 8.84
CA LEU A 78 19.01 4.63 7.86
C LEU A 78 18.80 5.68 6.76
N ILE A 79 18.71 6.96 7.13
CA ILE A 79 18.55 8.07 6.18
C ILE A 79 19.73 8.12 5.21
N ASP A 80 20.96 8.15 5.76
CA ASP A 80 22.18 8.20 4.96
C ASP A 80 22.26 6.99 4.02
N LYS A 81 21.87 5.79 4.49
CA LYS A 81 21.84 4.58 3.68
C LYS A 81 20.84 4.67 2.52
N ILE A 82 19.62 5.15 2.78
CA ILE A 82 18.61 5.35 1.74
C ILE A 82 19.11 6.37 0.71
N GLU A 83 19.52 7.56 1.12
CA GLU A 83 19.91 8.63 0.19
C GLU A 83 21.19 8.29 -0.59
N THR A 84 22.10 7.47 -0.01
CA THR A 84 23.30 6.98 -0.70
C THR A 84 22.96 5.92 -1.75
N ASN A 85 22.08 4.97 -1.42
CA ASN A 85 21.75 3.85 -2.30
C ASN A 85 20.72 4.22 -3.38
N TYR A 86 19.92 5.27 -3.14
CA TYR A 86 18.80 5.69 -3.97
C TYR A 86 18.90 7.20 -4.25
N GLN A 87 19.75 7.59 -5.20
CA GLN A 87 20.11 9.00 -5.44
C GLN A 87 18.93 9.91 -5.86
N SER A 88 17.83 9.33 -6.35
CA SER A 88 16.60 10.07 -6.69
C SER A 88 15.68 10.29 -5.49
N VAL A 89 16.05 9.79 -4.31
CA VAL A 89 15.24 9.80 -3.09
C VAL A 89 15.83 10.79 -2.10
N LYS A 90 14.94 11.50 -1.41
CA LYS A 90 15.26 12.33 -0.27
C LYS A 90 14.34 11.99 0.89
N VAL A 91 14.91 11.81 2.08
CA VAL A 91 14.10 11.64 3.29
C VAL A 91 13.68 13.02 3.79
N ASN A 92 12.38 13.23 3.93
CA ASN A 92 11.83 14.50 4.39
C ASN A 92 11.70 14.54 5.92
N SER A 93 11.14 13.48 6.49
CA SER A 93 10.88 13.41 7.93
C SER A 93 10.67 11.97 8.39
N ILE A 94 10.90 11.75 9.68
CA ILE A 94 10.48 10.55 10.41
C ILE A 94 9.69 11.04 11.62
N TYR A 95 8.42 10.67 11.70
CA TYR A 95 7.50 11.15 12.72
C TYR A 95 6.69 10.02 13.35
N GLY A 96 6.06 10.28 14.49
CA GLY A 96 5.34 9.26 15.27
C GLY A 96 6.12 8.79 16.49
N GLU A 97 5.55 7.80 17.18
CA GLU A 97 6.06 7.22 18.42
C GLU A 97 7.14 6.18 18.16
N SER A 98 7.96 5.86 19.17
CA SER A 98 9.14 4.98 19.02
C SER A 98 8.88 3.62 18.34
N THR A 99 7.69 3.05 18.47
CA THR A 99 7.32 1.75 17.85
C THR A 99 6.33 1.87 16.70
N ASP A 100 5.95 3.10 16.33
CA ASP A 100 4.94 3.40 15.31
C ASP A 100 5.34 4.67 14.56
N ARG A 101 6.50 4.61 13.92
CA ARG A 101 7.06 5.73 13.14
C ARG A 101 6.62 5.63 11.69
N THR A 102 6.40 6.78 11.08
CA THR A 102 6.24 6.91 9.63
C THR A 102 7.47 7.56 9.03
N LEU A 103 8.04 6.93 8.01
CA LEU A 103 9.10 7.47 7.17
C LEU A 103 8.46 8.21 5.98
N SER A 104 8.74 9.50 5.84
CA SER A 104 8.29 10.32 4.71
C SER A 104 9.45 10.56 3.75
N ILE A 105 9.28 10.17 2.50
CA ILE A 105 10.28 10.35 1.45
C ILE A 105 9.70 11.06 0.24
N ASN A 106 10.54 11.84 -0.41
CA ASN A 106 10.30 12.39 -1.73
C ASN A 106 11.13 11.64 -2.75
N ILE A 107 10.52 11.31 -3.89
CA ILE A 107 11.22 10.73 -5.04
C ILE A 107 10.86 11.50 -6.30
N ASN A 108 11.85 11.73 -7.15
CA ASN A 108 11.57 12.22 -8.50
C ASN A 108 11.01 11.08 -9.36
N LEU A 109 10.01 11.39 -10.16
CA LEU A 109 9.51 10.51 -11.21
C LEU A 109 10.71 10.08 -12.06
N LEU A 110 10.87 8.77 -12.19
CA LEU A 110 11.92 8.16 -12.99
C LEU A 110 11.48 8.15 -14.46
N ASP A 111 11.87 7.14 -15.22
CA ASP A 111 11.50 7.04 -16.63
C ASP A 111 9.97 6.98 -16.86
N ASN A 112 9.25 6.39 -15.91
CA ASN A 112 7.79 6.24 -15.90
C ASN A 112 7.29 5.83 -14.50
N LEU A 113 5.96 5.77 -14.35
CA LEU A 113 5.29 5.41 -13.09
C LEU A 113 5.70 4.01 -12.58
N ASP A 114 5.71 3.00 -13.46
CA ASP A 114 6.07 1.62 -13.10
C ASP A 114 7.51 1.52 -12.57
N SER A 115 8.45 2.21 -13.23
CA SER A 115 9.84 2.29 -12.78
C SER A 115 9.95 2.97 -11.41
N THR A 116 9.16 4.01 -11.15
CA THR A 116 9.12 4.69 -9.85
C THR A 116 8.53 3.78 -8.77
N GLU A 117 7.41 3.12 -9.04
CA GLU A 117 6.78 2.18 -8.10
C GLU A 117 7.73 1.02 -7.76
N TYR A 118 8.41 0.48 -8.77
CA TYR A 118 9.41 -0.57 -8.58
C TYR A 118 10.56 -0.12 -7.67
N GLU A 119 11.11 1.09 -7.87
CA GLU A 119 12.18 1.60 -7.02
C GLU A 119 11.68 1.82 -5.58
N CYS A 120 10.44 2.28 -5.40
CA CYS A 120 9.84 2.43 -4.07
C CYS A 120 9.67 1.08 -3.36
N ALA A 121 9.16 0.06 -4.05
CA ALA A 121 9.02 -1.29 -3.52
C ALA A 121 10.38 -1.89 -3.16
N LYS A 122 11.41 -1.62 -3.96
CA LYS A 122 12.79 -2.05 -3.70
C LYS A 122 13.35 -1.41 -2.42
N ILE A 123 13.11 -0.12 -2.18
CA ILE A 123 13.49 0.54 -0.90
C ILE A 123 12.81 -0.17 0.26
N ALA A 124 11.48 -0.33 0.19
CA ALA A 124 10.69 -0.98 1.23
C ALA A 124 11.20 -2.40 1.57
N GLN A 125 11.60 -3.16 0.54
CA GLN A 125 12.12 -4.52 0.69
C GLN A 125 13.57 -4.56 1.21
N GLN A 126 14.47 -3.75 0.63
CA GLN A 126 15.91 -3.84 0.93
C GLN A 126 16.26 -3.22 2.28
N GLU A 127 15.50 -2.21 2.71
CA GLU A 127 15.70 -1.53 3.99
C GLU A 127 14.78 -2.08 5.10
N GLU A 128 14.00 -3.11 4.81
CA GLU A 128 12.94 -3.65 5.68
C GLU A 128 13.41 -3.90 7.12
N THR A 129 14.52 -4.63 7.28
CA THR A 129 15.06 -4.96 8.60
C THR A 129 15.46 -3.71 9.36
N SER A 130 16.20 -2.79 8.73
CA SER A 130 16.66 -1.55 9.36
C SER A 130 15.48 -0.64 9.73
N MET A 131 14.45 -0.56 8.88
CA MET A 131 13.24 0.21 9.17
C MET A 131 12.48 -0.38 10.37
N LYS A 132 12.31 -1.71 10.43
CA LYS A 132 11.69 -2.40 11.58
C LYS A 132 12.45 -2.19 12.88
N GLU A 133 13.79 -2.29 12.85
CA GLU A 133 14.64 -2.05 14.01
C GLU A 133 14.51 -0.63 14.56
N LYS A 134 14.20 0.34 13.69
CA LYS A 134 13.95 1.73 14.06
C LYS A 134 12.48 2.02 14.42
N GLY A 135 11.60 1.01 14.39
CA GLY A 135 10.19 1.14 14.72
C GLY A 135 9.35 1.83 13.64
N ILE A 136 9.81 1.82 12.39
CA ILE A 136 9.05 2.37 11.25
C ILE A 136 7.98 1.34 10.85
N THR A 137 6.72 1.76 10.85
CA THR A 137 5.55 0.93 10.52
C THR A 137 4.87 1.38 9.22
N SER A 138 5.13 2.61 8.78
CA SER A 138 4.61 3.15 7.52
C SER A 138 5.70 3.90 6.74
N ILE A 139 5.62 3.83 5.40
CA ILE A 139 6.44 4.60 4.48
C ILE A 139 5.51 5.38 3.56
N ASN A 140 5.62 6.71 3.58
CA ASN A 140 4.88 7.60 2.71
C ASN A 140 5.84 8.14 1.64
N VAL A 141 5.56 7.85 0.38
CA VAL A 141 6.38 8.26 -0.76
C VAL A 141 5.63 9.28 -1.58
N ASN A 142 6.13 10.52 -1.64
CA ASN A 142 5.61 11.54 -2.54
C ASN A 142 6.43 11.55 -3.84
N VAL A 143 5.75 11.43 -4.97
CA VAL A 143 6.40 11.41 -6.29
C VAL A 143 6.25 12.77 -6.95
N TYR A 144 7.35 13.38 -7.35
CA TYR A 144 7.38 14.69 -8.01
C TYR A 144 7.91 14.59 -9.44
N ASN A 145 7.39 15.39 -10.35
CA ASN A 145 8.01 15.54 -11.67
C ASN A 145 9.23 16.48 -11.60
N THR A 146 9.89 16.69 -12.74
CA THR A 146 11.05 17.59 -12.86
C THR A 146 10.74 19.07 -12.62
N SER A 147 9.46 19.43 -12.52
CA SER A 147 8.98 20.78 -12.22
C SER A 147 8.52 20.92 -10.76
N ASP A 148 8.89 19.97 -9.90
CA ASP A 148 8.50 19.89 -8.48
C ASP A 148 6.98 19.82 -8.26
N GLU A 149 6.21 19.34 -9.26
CA GLU A 149 4.78 19.12 -9.12
C GLU A 149 4.50 17.68 -8.66
N LEU A 150 3.70 17.54 -7.61
CA LEU A 150 3.27 16.25 -7.09
C LEU A 150 2.47 15.48 -8.14
N GLN A 151 2.97 14.30 -8.52
CA GLN A 151 2.32 13.39 -9.47
C GLN A 151 1.44 12.36 -8.74
N GLY A 152 1.83 11.98 -7.52
CA GLY A 152 1.04 11.07 -6.71
C GLY A 152 1.78 10.63 -5.46
N MET A 153 1.17 9.68 -4.75
CA MET A 153 1.70 9.13 -3.50
C MET A 153 1.60 7.61 -3.51
N ILE A 154 2.62 6.95 -2.96
CA ILE A 154 2.60 5.53 -2.62
C ILE A 154 2.75 5.40 -1.11
N ILE A 155 1.90 4.60 -0.48
CA ILE A 155 1.97 4.31 0.95
C ILE A 155 2.21 2.81 1.14
N PHE A 156 3.24 2.47 1.91
CA PHE A 156 3.51 1.11 2.35
C PHE A 156 3.27 0.98 3.85
N ASN A 157 2.53 -0.04 4.27
CA ASN A 157 2.33 -0.35 5.68
C ASN A 157 2.98 -1.69 6.03
N LEU A 158 3.53 -1.78 7.23
CA LEU A 158 4.10 -3.01 7.76
C LEU A 158 2.99 -3.97 8.18
N GLU A 159 2.72 -4.97 7.35
CA GLU A 159 1.69 -5.99 7.57
C GLU A 159 2.32 -7.38 7.55
N ASN A 160 1.98 -8.22 8.53
CA ASN A 160 2.51 -9.59 8.63
C ASN A 160 4.04 -9.68 8.56
N GLY A 161 4.73 -8.63 9.02
CA GLY A 161 6.17 -8.53 8.99
C GLY A 161 6.75 -8.22 7.62
N ARG A 162 6.01 -7.62 6.68
CA ARG A 162 6.53 -7.08 5.42
C ARG A 162 5.85 -5.77 5.08
N TYR A 163 6.53 -4.89 4.35
CA TYR A 163 5.90 -3.67 3.86
C TYR A 163 5.06 -3.98 2.62
N GLU A 164 3.76 -3.76 2.71
CA GLU A 164 2.79 -3.97 1.63
C GLU A 164 2.25 -2.61 1.16
N PRO A 165 2.10 -2.40 -0.17
CA PRO A 165 1.49 -1.18 -0.68
C PRO A 165 0.00 -1.15 -0.34
N THR A 166 -0.47 -0.06 0.26
CA THR A 166 -1.88 0.10 0.68
C THR A 166 -2.61 1.20 -0.08
N VAL A 167 -1.88 2.21 -0.54
CA VAL A 167 -2.40 3.27 -1.40
C VAL A 167 -1.37 3.55 -2.49
N ASN A 168 -1.83 3.58 -3.73
CA ASN A 168 -1.06 4.07 -4.88
C ASN A 168 -1.99 4.97 -5.71
N THR A 169 -1.67 6.25 -5.80
CA THR A 169 -2.44 7.24 -6.57
C THR A 169 -1.74 7.70 -7.84
N LEU A 170 -0.66 7.02 -8.24
CA LEU A 170 0.06 7.29 -9.47
C LEU A 170 -0.76 6.86 -10.71
#